data_AF-A0A3M7S3K6-F1
#
_entry.id   AF-A0A3M7S3K6-F1
#
_cell.length_a   1.000
_cell.length_b   1.000
_cell.length_c   1.000
_cell.angle_alpha   90.00
_cell.angle_beta   90.00
_cell.angle_gamma   90.00
#
_symmetry.space_group_name_H-M   'P 1'
#
loop_
_entity.id
_entity.type
_entity.pdbx_description
1 polymer ?
#
loop_
_entity_poly.entity_id
_entity_poly.type
_entity_poly.pdbx_seq_one_letter_code
_entity_poly.pdbx_strand_id
1 'polypeptide(L)'
;MEEDLITCPFDPNHKIRPSRFENHVIKCRKHYGNIGIEMCPFNAKHIMTRLQIRNHIMVCPDRTRLVYEASLIETHRKNLENTEDDLDSIITNETTSTYQNPFGEEENWDNHVNPVDINQPRRLNVNSNLTYSSLAPKDRKMVKLNAVEKFKEQKEGKNVIEN
;
A
#
# COMPACT_ATOMS: atom_id res chain seq x y z
N MET A 1 -10.53 27.36 12.83
CA MET A 1 -9.43 27.05 11.89
C MET A 1 -10.06 26.97 10.52
N GLU A 2 -9.72 27.91 9.64
CA GLU A 2 -10.09 27.80 8.22
C GLU A 2 -9.47 26.53 7.64
N GLU A 3 -10.25 25.77 6.90
CA GLU A 3 -9.76 24.58 6.23
C GLU A 3 -9.08 25.03 4.95
N ASP A 4 -7.74 25.01 4.94
CA ASP A 4 -6.93 25.28 3.76
C ASP A 4 -7.28 24.27 2.66
N LEU A 5 -8.17 24.63 1.75
CA LEU A 5 -8.60 23.81 0.63
C LEU A 5 -7.92 24.32 -0.65
N ILE A 6 -7.30 23.39 -1.37
CA ILE A 6 -6.62 23.64 -2.64
C ILE A 6 -7.57 23.27 -3.79
N THR A 7 -7.63 24.10 -4.81
CA THR A 7 -8.41 23.83 -6.03
C THR A 7 -7.69 22.84 -6.94
N CYS A 8 -8.41 21.88 -7.53
CA CYS A 8 -7.81 20.93 -8.48
C CYS A 8 -7.42 21.62 -9.79
N PRO A 9 -6.23 21.33 -10.34
CA PRO A 9 -5.83 21.85 -11.66
C PRO A 9 -6.57 21.20 -12.84
N PHE A 10 -7.21 20.04 -12.64
CA PHE A 10 -7.99 19.36 -13.68
C PHE A 10 -9.47 19.74 -13.69
N ASP A 11 -10.00 20.28 -12.60
CA ASP A 11 -11.40 20.72 -12.51
C ASP A 11 -11.53 21.79 -11.41
N PRO A 12 -11.88 23.05 -11.75
CA PRO A 12 -11.98 24.14 -10.80
C PRO A 12 -13.08 23.95 -9.75
N ASN A 13 -14.03 23.03 -9.96
CA ASN A 13 -15.10 22.75 -9.00
C ASN A 13 -14.62 21.88 -7.82
N HIS A 14 -13.48 21.21 -7.96
CA HIS A 14 -12.95 20.37 -6.88
C HIS A 14 -12.10 21.19 -5.91
N LYS A 15 -12.55 21.27 -4.66
CA LYS A 15 -11.76 21.78 -3.52
C LYS A 15 -11.32 20.63 -2.63
N ILE A 16 -10.01 20.47 -2.43
CA ILE A 16 -9.41 19.30 -1.79
C ILE A 16 -8.48 19.73 -0.66
N ARG A 17 -8.51 18.97 0.43
CA ARG A 17 -7.54 19.14 1.52
C ARG A 17 -6.12 18.74 1.05
N PRO A 18 -5.06 19.45 1.48
CA PRO A 18 -3.68 19.18 1.09
C PRO A 18 -3.27 17.71 1.27
N SER A 19 -3.69 17.08 2.38
CA SER A 19 -3.40 15.68 2.69
C SER A 19 -4.01 14.67 1.70
N ARG A 20 -5.07 15.05 0.98
CA ARG A 20 -5.77 14.20 0.01
C ARG A 20 -5.43 14.56 -1.43
N PHE A 21 -4.68 15.64 -1.64
CA PHE A 21 -4.44 16.22 -2.96
C PHE A 21 -3.75 15.23 -3.91
N GLU A 22 -2.67 14.57 -3.48
CA GLU A 22 -1.93 13.58 -4.30
C GLU A 22 -2.84 12.47 -4.84
N ASN A 23 -3.59 11.83 -3.94
CA ASN A 23 -4.51 10.75 -4.30
C ASN A 23 -5.68 11.24 -5.16
N HIS A 24 -6.12 12.48 -4.95
CA HIS A 24 -7.15 13.09 -5.76
C HIS A 24 -6.68 13.31 -7.20
N VAL A 25 -5.53 13.98 -7.40
CA VAL A 25 -5.08 14.36 -8.76
C VAL A 25 -4.78 13.14 -9.63
N ILE A 26 -4.25 12.05 -9.07
CA ILE A 26 -4.02 10.80 -9.79
C ILE A 26 -5.33 10.21 -10.35
N LYS A 27 -6.41 10.27 -9.57
CA LYS A 27 -7.73 9.76 -9.99
C LYS A 27 -8.41 10.75 -10.93
N CYS A 28 -8.39 12.03 -10.57
CA CYS A 28 -9.01 13.12 -11.33
C CYS A 28 -8.44 13.20 -12.74
N ARG A 29 -7.12 13.07 -12.91
CA ARG A 29 -6.47 13.00 -14.23
C ARG A 29 -7.04 11.91 -15.12
N LYS A 30 -7.42 10.74 -14.59
CA LYS A 30 -7.98 9.66 -15.42
C LYS A 30 -9.33 10.04 -16.03
N HIS A 31 -10.07 10.93 -15.37
CA HIS A 31 -11.39 11.38 -15.80
C HIS A 31 -11.34 12.69 -16.60
N TYR A 32 -10.43 13.61 -16.26
CA TYR A 32 -10.37 14.97 -16.81
C TYR A 32 -9.02 15.30 -17.49
N GLY A 33 -8.17 14.31 -17.79
CA GLY A 33 -6.77 14.49 -18.19
C GLY A 33 -6.51 15.11 -19.56
N ASN A 34 -7.53 15.53 -20.31
CA ASN A 34 -7.39 16.06 -21.68
C ASN A 34 -7.04 17.56 -21.74
N ILE A 35 -6.72 18.19 -20.60
CA ILE A 35 -6.60 19.67 -20.48
C ILE A 35 -5.18 20.19 -20.86
N GLY A 36 -4.34 19.38 -21.50
CA GLY A 36 -2.99 19.80 -21.94
C GLY A 36 -1.98 20.01 -20.81
N ILE A 37 -2.30 19.53 -19.60
CA ILE A 37 -1.43 19.51 -18.43
C ILE A 37 -1.00 18.08 -18.11
N GLU A 38 0.25 17.91 -17.68
CA GLU A 38 0.85 16.63 -17.33
C GLU A 38 1.40 16.65 -15.90
N MET A 39 1.55 15.46 -15.32
CA MET A 39 2.13 15.29 -13.98
C MET A 39 3.56 14.76 -14.09
N CYS A 40 4.43 15.23 -13.21
CA CYS A 40 5.80 14.75 -13.13
C CYS A 40 5.86 13.26 -12.78
N PRO A 41 6.75 12.48 -13.42
CA PRO A 41 6.93 11.06 -13.08
C PRO A 41 7.52 10.84 -11.68
N PHE A 42 8.20 11.85 -11.11
CA PHE A 42 8.87 11.72 -9.80
C PHE A 42 7.99 12.17 -8.63
N ASN A 43 7.03 13.08 -8.87
CA ASN A 43 6.15 13.61 -7.83
C ASN A 43 4.79 14.04 -8.42
N ALA A 44 3.71 13.43 -7.94
CA ALA A 44 2.35 13.69 -8.42
C ALA A 44 1.83 15.10 -8.09
N LYS A 45 2.47 15.83 -7.16
CA LYS A 45 2.14 17.24 -6.87
C LYS A 45 2.62 18.19 -7.96
N HIS A 46 3.66 17.83 -8.70
CA HIS A 46 4.19 18.66 -9.78
C HIS A 46 3.32 18.50 -11.01
N ILE A 47 2.40 19.45 -11.19
CA ILE A 47 1.45 19.50 -12.30
C ILE A 47 1.73 20.78 -13.10
N MET A 48 1.97 20.63 -14.40
CA MET A 48 2.30 21.74 -15.28
C MET A 48 1.90 21.44 -16.71
N THR A 49 2.03 22.42 -17.60
CA THR A 49 1.72 22.21 -19.02
C THR A 49 2.66 21.20 -19.66
N ARG A 50 2.20 20.55 -20.73
CA ARG A 50 2.99 19.59 -21.50
C ARG A 50 4.33 20.13 -22.02
N LEU A 51 4.41 21.43 -22.29
CA LEU A 51 5.67 22.06 -22.70
C LEU A 51 6.65 22.20 -21.53
N GLN A 52 6.14 22.60 -20.36
CA GLN A 52 6.96 22.81 -19.16
C GLN A 52 7.48 21.49 -18.57
N ILE A 53 6.71 20.39 -18.68
CA ILE A 53 7.09 19.11 -18.09
C ILE A 53 8.41 18.57 -18.65
N ARG A 54 8.67 18.79 -19.95
CA ARG A 54 9.89 18.32 -20.61
C ARG A 54 11.14 18.94 -19.98
N ASN A 55 11.09 20.24 -19.73
CA ASN A 55 12.20 20.96 -19.08
C ASN A 55 12.27 20.61 -17.60
N HIS A 56 11.12 20.50 -16.93
CA HIS A 56 11.05 20.17 -15.51
C HIS A 56 11.70 18.82 -15.18
N ILE A 57 11.49 17.78 -15.99
CA ILE A 57 12.06 16.44 -15.74
C ILE A 57 13.59 16.49 -15.63
N MET A 58 14.25 17.39 -16.35
CA MET A 58 15.71 17.56 -16.32
C MET A 58 16.22 18.24 -15.04
N VAL A 59 15.40 19.10 -14.42
CA VAL A 59 15.77 19.91 -13.25
C VAL A 59 14.92 19.60 -12.01
N CYS A 60 14.20 18.47 -12.04
CA CYS A 60 13.26 18.13 -10.97
C CYS A 60 14.02 17.84 -9.67
N PRO A 61 13.70 18.51 -8.55
CA PRO A 61 14.39 18.29 -7.28
C PRO A 61 14.17 16.87 -6.75
N ASP A 62 12.99 16.29 -6.98
CA ASP A 62 12.65 14.93 -6.55
C ASP A 62 13.36 13.84 -7.36
N ARG A 63 13.91 14.18 -8.54
CA ARG A 63 14.69 13.23 -9.34
C ARG A 63 15.98 12.82 -8.63
N THR A 64 16.69 13.78 -8.03
CA THR A 64 17.98 13.54 -7.36
C THR A 64 17.83 12.59 -6.18
N ARG A 65 16.74 12.72 -5.41
CA ARG A 65 16.44 11.84 -4.28
C ARG A 65 16.28 10.39 -4.72
N LEU A 66 15.50 10.14 -5.76
CA LEU A 66 15.26 8.79 -6.28
C LEU A 66 16.53 8.15 -6.89
N VAL A 67 17.36 8.94 -7.56
CA VAL A 67 18.64 8.46 -8.11
C VAL A 67 19.59 8.05 -6.97
N TYR A 68 19.64 8.84 -5.90
CA TYR A 68 20.46 8.51 -4.72
C TYR A 68 19.96 7.23 -4.03
N GLU A 69 18.66 7.11 -3.78
CA GLU A 69 18.06 5.90 -3.19
C GLU A 69 18.32 4.65 -4.06
N ALA A 70 18.17 4.76 -5.38
CA ALA A 70 18.47 3.67 -6.30
C ALA A 70 19.95 3.25 -6.25
N SER A 71 20.87 4.20 -6.11
CA SER A 71 22.30 3.92 -5.94
C SER A 71 22.57 3.14 -4.66
N LEU A 72 21.91 3.46 -3.55
CA LEU A 72 22.08 2.74 -2.29
C LEU A 72 21.61 1.28 -2.39
N ILE A 73 20.45 1.06 -3.02
CA ILE A 73 19.91 -0.28 -3.26
C ILE A 73 20.87 -1.11 -4.11
N GLU A 74 21.43 -0.51 -5.17
CA GLU A 74 22.39 -1.18 -6.05
C GLU A 74 23.70 -1.52 -5.31
N THR A 75 24.19 -0.64 -4.44
CA THR A 75 25.36 -0.95 -3.60
C THR A 75 25.06 -2.07 -2.62
N HIS A 76 23.88 -2.08 -2.00
CA HIS A 76 23.46 -3.16 -1.10
C HIS A 76 23.35 -4.50 -1.83
N ARG A 77 22.79 -4.51 -3.06
CA ARG A 77 22.70 -5.70 -3.91
C ARG A 77 24.08 -6.27 -4.24
N LYS A 78 25.01 -5.41 -4.68
CA LYS A 78 26.40 -5.83 -4.97
C LYS A 78 27.12 -6.34 -3.72
N ASN A 79 26.84 -5.76 -2.55
CA ASN A 79 27.42 -6.23 -1.31
C ASN A 79 26.88 -7.60 -0.87
N LEU A 80 25.62 -7.93 -1.16
CA LEU A 80 25.05 -9.27 -0.90
C LEU A 80 25.64 -10.34 -1.82
N GLU A 81 25.83 -10.02 -3.11
CA GLU A 81 26.45 -10.94 -4.08
C GLU A 81 27.93 -11.23 -3.74
N ASN A 82 28.60 -10.34 -3.01
CA ASN A 82 29.97 -10.56 -2.52
C ASN A 82 30.04 -11.38 -1.21
N THR A 83 28.91 -11.84 -0.67
CA THR A 83 28.85 -12.67 0.56
C THR A 83 28.45 -14.13 0.30
N GLU A 84 28.27 -14.52 -0.97
CA GLU A 84 27.88 -15.88 -1.33
C GLU A 84 28.99 -16.93 -1.07
N ASP A 85 30.24 -16.50 -0.84
CA ASP A 85 31.36 -17.37 -0.49
C ASP A 85 31.50 -17.66 1.02
N ASP A 86 30.70 -17.03 1.89
CA ASP A 86 30.82 -17.17 3.36
C ASP A 86 29.59 -17.81 4.06
N LEU A 87 28.61 -18.32 3.30
CA LEU A 87 27.49 -19.08 3.88
C LEU A 87 27.89 -20.49 4.36
N ASP A 88 28.99 -21.03 3.85
CA ASP A 88 29.56 -22.30 4.34
C ASP A 88 30.48 -22.09 5.57
N SER A 89 30.93 -20.87 5.84
CA SER A 89 31.79 -20.52 7.00
C SER A 89 30.99 -20.32 8.30
N ILE A 90 29.70 -19.97 8.20
CA ILE A 90 28.80 -19.77 9.36
C ILE A 90 28.32 -21.12 9.95
N ILE A 91 28.52 -22.23 9.24
CA ILE A 91 28.33 -23.58 9.79
C ILE A 91 29.67 -24.11 10.32
N THR A 92 30.31 -23.36 11.21
CA THR A 92 31.34 -23.91 12.08
C THR A 92 30.91 -23.75 13.53
N ASN A 93 30.33 -24.86 14.02
CA ASN A 93 30.32 -25.36 15.40
C ASN A 93 30.43 -24.35 16.56
N GLU A 94 29.35 -24.30 17.35
CA GLU A 94 29.30 -23.85 18.75
C GLU A 94 29.00 -22.38 19.04
N THR A 95 27.86 -21.88 18.57
CA THR A 95 27.09 -20.90 19.37
C THR A 95 25.61 -21.26 19.38
N THR A 96 25.26 -22.37 20.03
CA THR A 96 23.97 -22.44 20.72
C THR A 96 24.02 -21.43 21.87
N SER A 97 23.76 -20.15 21.56
CA SER A 97 23.38 -19.19 22.58
C SER A 97 22.09 -19.70 23.19
N THR A 98 22.19 -20.33 24.37
CA THR A 98 21.05 -20.70 25.20
C THR A 98 20.37 -19.41 25.66
N TYR A 99 19.60 -18.79 24.78
CA TYR A 99 18.65 -17.76 25.15
C TYR A 99 17.45 -18.49 25.75
N GLN A 100 17.47 -18.67 27.07
CA GLN A 100 16.29 -19.08 27.80
C GLN A 100 15.42 -17.85 27.96
N ASN A 101 14.41 -17.74 27.11
CA ASN A 101 13.34 -16.77 27.26
C ASN A 101 12.66 -17.02 28.63
N PRO A 102 12.77 -16.12 29.62
CA PRO A 102 12.24 -16.35 30.96
C PRO A 102 10.71 -16.27 31.03
N PHE A 103 10.07 -15.87 29.94
CA PHE A 103 8.63 -15.80 29.78
C PHE A 103 8.26 -16.66 28.57
N GLY A 104 7.74 -17.86 28.86
CA GLY A 104 7.36 -18.83 27.86
C GLY A 104 6.38 -18.28 26.83
N GLU A 105 6.48 -18.86 25.62
CA GLU A 105 5.70 -18.62 24.40
C GLU A 105 6.25 -17.50 23.51
N GLU A 106 7.22 -17.87 22.66
CA GLU A 106 7.51 -17.14 21.43
C GLU A 106 6.33 -17.31 20.47
N GLU A 107 5.60 -16.23 20.18
CA GLU A 107 4.72 -16.17 19.02
C GLU A 107 5.58 -16.20 17.74
N ASN A 108 5.95 -17.42 17.33
CA ASN A 108 6.56 -17.63 16.03
C ASN A 108 5.48 -17.43 14.95
N TRP A 109 5.48 -16.25 14.34
CA TRP A 109 4.57 -15.86 13.26
C TRP A 109 4.62 -16.80 12.03
N ASP A 110 5.61 -17.70 11.95
CA ASP A 110 5.74 -18.70 10.88
C ASP A 110 5.13 -20.08 11.21
N ASN A 111 4.73 -20.34 12.46
CA ASN A 111 4.20 -21.66 12.86
C ASN A 111 2.77 -21.95 12.34
N HIS A 112 2.15 -21.05 11.58
CA HIS A 112 0.81 -21.25 11.00
C HIS A 112 0.79 -21.52 9.49
N VAL A 113 1.95 -21.64 8.84
CA VAL A 113 1.99 -21.96 7.42
C VAL A 113 1.99 -23.47 7.23
N ASN A 114 0.80 -24.03 6.92
CA ASN A 114 0.70 -25.42 6.50
C ASN A 114 1.57 -25.63 5.23
N PRO A 115 2.37 -26.70 5.15
CA PRO A 115 3.16 -27.01 3.97
C PRO A 115 2.26 -27.11 2.73
N VAL A 116 2.47 -26.22 1.76
CA VAL A 116 1.76 -26.28 0.48
C VAL A 116 2.61 -27.10 -0.49
N ASP A 117 2.09 -28.23 -0.94
CA ASP A 117 2.71 -29.05 -1.98
C ASP A 117 2.68 -28.30 -3.31
N ILE A 118 3.83 -27.76 -3.70
CA ILE A 118 4.08 -26.99 -4.92
C ILE A 118 3.84 -27.78 -6.22
N ASN A 119 3.71 -29.11 -6.14
CA ASN A 119 3.47 -29.97 -7.30
C ASN A 119 2.00 -30.37 -7.49
N GLN A 120 1.07 -29.93 -6.63
CA GLN A 120 -0.35 -30.21 -6.83
C GLN A 120 -0.97 -29.24 -7.84
N PRO A 121 -1.62 -29.76 -8.91
CA PRO A 121 -2.35 -28.89 -9.84
C PRO A 121 -3.41 -28.14 -9.04
N ARG A 122 -3.44 -26.81 -9.22
CA ARG A 122 -4.33 -25.89 -8.50
C ARG A 122 -5.78 -26.35 -8.66
N ARG A 123 -6.27 -27.17 -7.72
CA ARG A 123 -7.69 -27.48 -7.59
C ARG A 123 -8.34 -26.14 -7.24
N LEU A 124 -9.04 -25.53 -8.20
CA LEU A 124 -9.94 -24.43 -7.89
C LEU A 124 -10.92 -24.98 -6.85
N ASN A 125 -10.75 -24.57 -5.60
CA ASN A 125 -11.70 -24.91 -4.56
C ASN A 125 -13.00 -24.16 -4.91
N VAL A 126 -13.97 -24.90 -5.44
CA VAL A 126 -15.28 -24.35 -5.84
C VAL A 126 -16.13 -23.94 -4.62
N ASN A 127 -15.73 -24.28 -3.38
CA ASN A 127 -16.52 -23.99 -2.19
C ASN A 127 -15.70 -23.32 -1.08
N SER A 128 -15.20 -22.11 -1.32
CA SER A 128 -14.80 -21.22 -0.22
C SER A 128 -15.59 -19.91 -0.32
N ASN A 129 -16.25 -19.53 0.77
CA ASN A 129 -17.00 -18.30 0.88
C ASN A 129 -16.15 -17.13 0.36
N LEU A 130 -16.59 -16.51 -0.74
CA LEU A 130 -15.89 -15.42 -1.41
C LEU A 130 -15.49 -14.35 -0.39
N THR A 131 -14.19 -14.10 -0.26
CA THR A 131 -13.70 -13.04 0.61
C THR A 131 -14.22 -11.68 0.12
N TYR A 132 -14.34 -10.69 1.00
CA TYR A 132 -14.83 -9.35 0.65
C TYR A 132 -14.10 -8.74 -0.57
N SER A 133 -12.80 -9.00 -0.68
CA SER A 133 -11.95 -8.55 -1.79
C SER A 133 -12.14 -9.33 -3.09
N SER A 134 -12.83 -10.47 -3.05
CA SER A 134 -13.16 -11.32 -4.20
C SER A 134 -14.55 -11.02 -4.79
N LEU A 135 -15.40 -10.28 -4.07
CA LEU A 135 -16.75 -9.94 -4.53
C LEU A 135 -16.76 -8.92 -5.67
N ALA A 136 -17.81 -8.90 -6.51
CA ALA A 136 -17.98 -7.84 -7.48
C ALA A 136 -18.28 -6.49 -6.78
N PRO A 137 -17.99 -5.34 -7.40
CA PRO A 137 -18.16 -4.03 -6.76
C PRO A 137 -19.58 -3.75 -6.24
N LYS A 138 -20.61 -4.26 -6.93
CA LYS A 138 -22.02 -4.13 -6.51
C LYS A 138 -22.29 -4.91 -5.21
N ASP A 139 -21.75 -6.12 -5.11
CA ASP A 139 -21.95 -6.98 -3.94
C ASP A 139 -21.17 -6.48 -2.72
N ARG A 140 -19.97 -5.92 -2.92
CA ARG A 140 -19.22 -5.23 -1.84
C ARG A 140 -20.00 -4.05 -1.26
N LYS A 141 -20.70 -3.31 -2.11
CA LYS A 141 -21.54 -2.18 -1.69
C LYS A 141 -22.69 -2.67 -0.81
N MET A 142 -23.35 -3.78 -1.19
CA MET A 142 -24.43 -4.38 -0.40
C MET A 142 -23.93 -4.90 0.95
N VAL A 143 -22.79 -5.60 1.01
CA VAL A 143 -22.19 -6.07 2.27
C VAL A 143 -21.90 -4.91 3.22
N LYS A 144 -21.38 -3.79 2.69
CA LYS A 144 -21.15 -2.58 3.49
C LYS A 144 -22.43 -1.97 4.03
N LEU A 145 -23.50 -1.90 3.22
CA LEU A 145 -24.79 -1.35 3.65
C LEU A 145 -25.43 -2.20 4.75
N ASN A 146 -25.45 -3.52 4.57
CA ASN A 146 -26.01 -4.45 5.55
C ASN A 146 -25.23 -4.41 6.88
N ALA A 147 -23.90 -4.25 6.83
CA ALA A 147 -23.10 -4.07 8.04
C ALA A 147 -23.49 -2.78 8.79
N VAL A 148 -23.71 -1.68 8.05
CA VAL A 148 -24.14 -0.41 8.64
C VAL A 148 -25.54 -0.52 9.26
N GLU A 149 -26.48 -1.21 8.62
CA GLU A 149 -27.82 -1.46 9.17
C GLU A 149 -27.76 -2.30 10.45
N LYS A 150 -27.01 -3.39 10.45
CA LYS A 150 -26.81 -4.24 11.63
C LYS A 150 -26.21 -3.46 12.82
N PHE A 151 -25.30 -2.53 12.54
CA PHE A 151 -24.76 -1.63 13.58
C PHE A 151 -25.79 -0.64 14.13
N LYS A 152 -26.74 -0.18 13.31
CA LYS A 152 -27.84 0.69 13.76
C LYS A 152 -28.83 -0.08 14.63
N GLU A 153 -29.24 -1.27 14.19
CA GLU A 153 -30.13 -2.15 14.95
C GLU A 153 -29.56 -2.50 16.33
N GLN A 154 -28.25 -2.77 16.40
CA GLN A 154 -27.56 -3.03 17.68
C GLN A 154 -27.49 -1.81 18.60
N LYS A 155 -27.52 -0.59 18.05
CA LYS A 155 -27.52 0.65 18.82
C LYS A 155 -28.93 1.00 19.30
N GLU A 156 -29.95 0.67 18.52
CA GLU A 156 -31.36 0.84 18.87
C GLU A 156 -31.81 -0.21 19.91
N GLY A 157 -31.39 -1.47 19.76
CA GLY A 157 -31.69 -2.54 20.73
C GLY A 157 -31.03 -2.36 22.10
N LYS A 158 -29.93 -1.59 22.20
CA LYS A 158 -29.31 -1.22 23.47
C LYS A 158 -30.03 -0.08 24.22
N ASN A 159 -30.86 0.71 23.54
CA ASN A 159 -31.66 1.78 24.18
C ASN A 159 -32.96 1.27 24.84
N VAL A 160 -33.29 -0.01 24.73
CA VAL A 160 -34.54 -0.59 25.29
C VAL A 160 -34.30 -1.35 26.61
N ILE A 161 -33.05 -1.63 26.98
CA ILE A 161 -32.71 -2.40 28.20
C ILE A 161 -32.30 -1.49 29.37
N GLU A 162 -32.11 -0.19 29.13
CA GLU A 162 -31.92 0.83 30.17
C GLU A 162 -33.15 1.73 30.25
N ASN A 163 -34.24 1.21 30.86
CA ASN A 163 -35.31 1.99 31.51
C ASN A 163 -36.07 1.10 32.49
#